data_AF-A0A410UST2-F1
#
_entry.id   AF-A0A410UST2-F1
#
_cell.length_a   1.000
_cell.length_b   1.000
_cell.length_c   1.000
_cell.angle_alpha   90.00
_cell.angle_beta   90.00
_cell.angle_gamma   90.00
#
_symmetry.space_group_name_H-M   'P 1'
#
loop_
_entity.id
_entity.type
_entity.pdbx_description
1 polymer ?
#
loop_
_entity_poly.entity_id
_entity_poly.type
_entity_poly.pdbx_seq_one_letter_code
_entity_poly.pdbx_strand_id
1 'polypeptide(L)'
;MATTGNSLAFGTRKRHMTDEISINQVNQHYLDKVMNLAQERDVEATEDIFDARGMKLVAKGSRISSGMQERLIVHKLRKPLESSITVADGIDNNIIVSEARRLAETLAPVGSMHRIVGSKGVSPLDILQQARFGKAMSLMLTITERGGTSALAHSVMVSLVSVCLAKKMGLGETEQSTVALAGLLHDIGELYIEPEFLDSKRRLLPHEWRHVVVHPRIGQMLIKELENFPPAVAQAVSEHHERFDGGGYPRQLSGKNISIAGQVVSVAEMISGVFMRQDRPLERAELAMKIIPGEHAHGLVSAVSSVLQLSGEEDGLQGAVRSENIFGDVQALHAKINGALELGRELMDSPFLDSRAGKDLLLLALQQAQAVKRAFTSTGLDICMQESMADFAGLNTEIHFEVAVASKEIQWRLRDIARNMALHCVALDQQEAKLLQPLIALLDE
;
A
#
# COMPACT_ATOMS: atom_id res chain seq x y z
N MET A 1 21.91 -64.05 4.33
CA MET A 1 23.28 -63.53 4.12
C MET A 1 23.23 -62.73 2.82
N ALA A 2 22.80 -61.46 2.76
CA ALA A 2 23.24 -60.22 3.42
C ALA A 2 24.62 -59.74 2.95
N THR A 3 24.64 -58.90 1.91
CA THR A 3 25.70 -57.93 1.54
C THR A 3 25.01 -56.76 0.80
N THR A 4 24.58 -55.72 1.51
CA THR A 4 25.26 -54.42 1.73
C THR A 4 25.48 -53.57 0.47
N GLY A 5 24.52 -52.70 0.16
CA GLY A 5 24.69 -51.53 -0.70
C GLY A 5 24.21 -50.29 0.07
N ASN A 6 25.15 -49.53 0.62
CA ASN A 6 24.91 -48.37 1.47
C ASN A 6 24.66 -47.13 0.60
N SER A 7 23.43 -46.63 0.55
CA SER A 7 23.06 -45.37 -0.11
C SER A 7 23.03 -44.26 0.95
N LEU A 8 24.01 -43.36 0.89
CA LEU A 8 24.10 -42.18 1.74
C LEU A 8 23.09 -41.14 1.28
N ALA A 9 22.02 -41.00 2.06
CA ALA A 9 21.06 -39.91 1.96
C ALA A 9 21.69 -38.60 2.46
N PHE A 10 21.92 -37.64 1.56
CA PHE A 10 22.15 -36.24 1.92
C PHE A 10 20.82 -35.48 1.85
N GLY A 11 20.12 -35.46 2.98
CA GLY A 11 18.97 -34.59 3.19
C GLY A 11 19.42 -33.17 3.52
N THR A 12 19.49 -32.29 2.52
CA THR A 12 19.55 -30.85 2.74
C THR A 12 18.12 -30.29 2.69
N ARG A 13 17.48 -30.18 3.86
CA ARG A 13 16.29 -29.34 4.04
C ARG A 13 16.68 -27.89 3.76
N LYS A 14 16.36 -27.39 2.57
CA LYS A 14 16.23 -25.95 2.34
C LYS A 14 15.12 -25.44 3.26
N ARG A 15 15.46 -24.72 4.33
CA ARG A 15 14.50 -23.90 5.05
C ARG A 15 14.16 -22.74 4.13
N HIS A 16 13.04 -22.82 3.41
CA HIS A 16 12.44 -21.64 2.81
C HIS A 16 11.98 -20.74 3.95
N MET A 17 12.36 -19.46 3.86
CA MET A 17 12.07 -18.40 4.83
C MET A 17 10.61 -17.91 4.71
N THR A 18 9.69 -18.85 4.54
CA THR A 18 8.24 -18.69 4.63
C THR A 18 7.80 -19.57 5.79
N ASP A 19 8.05 -19.13 7.02
CA ASP A 19 7.20 -19.59 8.10
C ASP A 19 5.78 -19.19 7.69
N GLU A 20 4.92 -20.17 7.40
CA GLU A 20 3.50 -19.95 7.18
C GLU A 20 3.00 -19.15 8.38
N ILE A 21 2.65 -17.88 8.17
CA ILE A 21 1.99 -17.06 9.18
C ILE A 21 0.70 -17.80 9.52
N SER A 22 0.70 -18.50 10.64
CA SER A 22 -0.48 -19.24 11.09
C SER A 22 -1.37 -18.23 11.79
N ILE A 23 -2.48 -17.85 11.17
CA ILE A 23 -3.50 -16.98 11.77
C ILE A 23 -4.02 -17.49 13.14
N ASN A 24 -3.83 -18.78 13.42
CA ASN A 24 -4.16 -19.41 14.70
C ASN A 24 -3.16 -19.08 15.83
N GLN A 25 -1.97 -18.56 15.50
CA GLN A 25 -1.07 -17.97 16.49
C GLN A 25 -1.49 -16.52 16.70
N VAL A 26 -1.79 -16.14 17.94
CA VAL A 26 -2.18 -14.76 18.25
C VAL A 26 -1.01 -13.82 17.98
N ASN A 27 -1.24 -12.83 17.12
CA ASN A 27 -0.26 -11.77 16.88
C ASN A 27 -0.33 -10.75 18.03
N GLN A 28 0.84 -10.42 18.58
CA GLN A 28 0.94 -9.50 19.72
C GLN A 28 0.40 -8.11 19.40
N HIS A 29 0.78 -7.52 18.27
CA HIS A 29 0.36 -6.17 17.89
C HIS A 29 -1.14 -6.07 17.63
N TYR A 30 -1.74 -7.09 17.01
CA TYR A 30 -3.19 -7.18 16.87
C TYR A 30 -3.87 -7.29 18.24
N LEU A 31 -3.37 -8.18 19.10
CA LEU A 31 -3.92 -8.35 20.46
C LEU A 31 -3.82 -7.07 21.28
N ASP A 32 -2.70 -6.35 21.24
CA ASP A 32 -2.52 -5.08 21.94
C ASP A 32 -3.54 -4.04 21.47
N LYS A 33 -3.82 -3.98 20.17
CA LYS A 33 -4.87 -3.12 19.59
C LYS A 33 -6.28 -3.53 20.06
N VAL A 34 -6.57 -4.82 20.13
CA VAL A 34 -7.82 -5.35 20.72
C VAL A 34 -7.93 -4.96 22.20
N MET A 35 -6.85 -5.09 22.96
CA MET A 35 -6.83 -4.73 24.38
C MET A 35 -7.09 -3.24 24.60
N ASN A 36 -6.50 -2.38 23.77
CA ASN A 36 -6.75 -0.95 23.81
C ASN A 36 -8.20 -0.61 23.45
N LEU A 37 -8.80 -1.30 22.47
CA LEU A 37 -10.23 -1.16 22.17
C LEU A 37 -11.12 -1.59 23.34
N ALA A 38 -10.79 -2.71 23.98
CA ALA A 38 -11.58 -3.30 25.08
C ALA A 38 -11.63 -2.44 26.36
N GLN A 39 -10.72 -1.46 26.51
CA GLN A 39 -10.76 -0.48 27.60
C GLN A 39 -11.97 0.44 27.51
N GLU A 40 -12.47 0.71 26.30
CA GLU A 40 -13.53 1.70 26.07
C GLU A 40 -14.79 1.11 25.45
N ARG A 41 -14.66 0.07 24.63
CA ARG A 41 -15.80 -0.62 24.03
C ARG A 41 -15.95 -2.02 24.59
N ASP A 42 -17.16 -2.54 24.50
CA ASP A 42 -17.44 -3.91 24.92
C ASP A 42 -16.99 -4.88 23.83
N VAL A 43 -15.82 -5.50 24.06
CA VAL A 43 -15.27 -6.56 23.22
C VAL A 43 -15.44 -7.88 23.96
N GLU A 44 -16.19 -8.81 23.38
CA GLU A 44 -16.55 -10.07 24.00
C GLU A 44 -16.23 -11.28 23.14
N ALA A 45 -16.02 -12.44 23.80
CA ALA A 45 -15.87 -13.71 23.12
C ALA A 45 -17.22 -14.23 22.59
N THR A 46 -17.32 -14.48 21.28
CA THR A 46 -18.54 -14.98 20.64
C THR A 46 -18.74 -16.48 20.83
N GLU A 47 -17.66 -17.19 21.14
CA GLU A 47 -17.61 -18.61 21.46
C GLU A 47 -16.59 -18.90 22.57
N ASP A 48 -16.56 -20.13 23.07
CA ASP A 48 -15.47 -20.56 23.95
C ASP A 48 -14.17 -20.59 23.15
N ILE A 49 -13.14 -19.89 23.61
CA ILE A 49 -11.82 -19.85 22.97
C ILE A 49 -10.95 -20.93 23.57
N PHE A 50 -10.44 -21.84 22.73
CA PHE A 50 -9.58 -22.94 23.13
C PHE A 50 -8.19 -22.83 22.52
N ASP A 51 -7.19 -23.32 23.23
CA ASP A 51 -5.90 -23.63 22.62
C ASP A 51 -5.98 -24.86 21.70
N ALA A 52 -4.91 -25.12 20.95
CA ALA A 52 -4.81 -26.26 20.04
C ALA A 52 -4.86 -27.64 20.75
N ARG A 53 -4.72 -27.68 22.08
CA ARG A 53 -4.78 -28.90 22.91
C ARG A 53 -6.15 -29.10 23.55
N GLY A 54 -7.09 -28.18 23.37
CA GLY A 54 -8.44 -28.23 23.92
C GLY A 54 -8.59 -27.60 25.31
N MET A 55 -7.58 -26.90 25.82
CA MET A 55 -7.70 -26.11 27.04
C MET A 55 -8.53 -24.86 26.77
N LYS A 56 -9.60 -24.63 27.56
CA LYS A 56 -10.39 -23.41 27.48
C LYS A 56 -9.61 -22.23 28.03
N LEU A 57 -9.39 -21.22 27.19
CA LEU A 57 -8.72 -19.97 27.54
C LEU A 57 -9.73 -18.89 27.94
N VAL A 58 -10.79 -18.70 27.15
CA VAL A 58 -11.82 -17.69 27.41
C VAL A 58 -13.19 -18.33 27.26
N ALA A 59 -14.10 -18.03 28.19
CA ALA A 59 -15.47 -18.52 28.11
C ALA A 59 -16.31 -17.62 27.21
N LYS A 60 -17.24 -18.20 26.45
CA LYS A 60 -18.22 -17.46 25.64
C LYS A 60 -18.92 -16.37 26.46
N GLY A 61 -19.09 -15.18 25.89
CA GLY A 61 -19.71 -14.02 26.53
C GLY A 61 -18.82 -13.30 27.54
N SER A 62 -17.57 -13.74 27.73
CA SER A 62 -16.63 -13.02 28.59
C SER A 62 -16.11 -11.79 27.85
N ARG A 63 -16.12 -10.65 28.54
CA ARG A 63 -15.43 -9.45 28.08
C ARG A 63 -13.91 -9.66 28.08
N ILE A 64 -13.27 -9.29 26.98
CA ILE A 64 -11.81 -9.35 26.84
C ILE A 64 -11.18 -8.35 27.82
N SER A 65 -10.22 -8.83 28.61
CA SER A 65 -9.58 -8.07 29.70
C SER A 65 -8.07 -8.33 29.75
N SER A 66 -7.32 -7.45 30.41
CA SER A 66 -5.85 -7.54 30.51
C SER A 66 -5.37 -8.88 31.07
N GLY A 67 -6.06 -9.45 32.07
CA GLY A 67 -5.73 -10.77 32.61
C GLY A 67 -5.88 -11.93 31.62
N MET A 68 -6.61 -11.75 30.51
CA MET A 68 -6.75 -12.75 29.45
C MET A 68 -5.64 -12.64 28.39
N GLN A 69 -5.01 -11.47 28.25
CA GLN A 69 -3.99 -11.19 27.23
C GLN A 69 -2.81 -12.16 27.33
N GLU A 70 -2.27 -12.36 28.53
CA GLU A 70 -1.16 -13.30 28.78
C GLU A 70 -1.49 -14.73 28.38
N ARG A 71 -2.75 -15.16 28.60
CA ARG A 71 -3.20 -16.50 28.25
C ARG A 71 -3.34 -16.65 26.74
N LEU A 72 -3.88 -15.63 26.06
CA LEU A 72 -4.08 -15.66 24.62
C LEU A 72 -2.75 -15.63 23.85
N ILE A 73 -1.77 -14.84 24.29
CA ILE A 73 -0.52 -14.65 23.52
C ILE A 73 0.40 -15.89 23.54
N VAL A 74 0.42 -16.63 24.66
CA VAL A 74 1.32 -17.80 24.84
C VAL A 74 0.80 -19.05 24.13
N HIS A 75 -0.49 -19.12 23.81
CA HIS A 75 -1.12 -20.32 23.28
C HIS A 75 -1.46 -20.19 21.80
N LYS A 76 -1.14 -21.22 21.01
CA LYS A 76 -1.73 -21.39 19.69
C LYS A 76 -3.19 -21.75 19.83
N LEU A 77 -4.08 -20.96 19.23
CA LEU A 77 -5.52 -21.15 19.30
C LEU A 77 -6.00 -22.23 18.33
N ARG A 78 -7.18 -22.80 18.61
CA ARG A 78 -7.85 -23.72 17.69
C ARG A 78 -8.47 -23.01 16.48
N LYS A 79 -8.89 -21.76 16.68
CA LYS A 79 -9.44 -20.85 15.65
C LYS A 79 -8.74 -19.50 15.77
N PRO A 80 -8.71 -18.69 14.69
CA PRO A 80 -8.27 -17.30 14.74
C PRO A 80 -8.98 -16.54 15.86
N LEU A 81 -8.23 -15.74 16.62
CA LEU A 81 -8.82 -14.90 17.67
C LEU A 81 -9.89 -13.98 17.09
N GLU A 82 -9.59 -13.39 15.93
CA GLU A 82 -10.38 -12.49 15.10
C GLU A 82 -11.79 -13.03 14.82
N SER A 83 -11.89 -14.34 14.61
CA SER A 83 -13.17 -15.03 14.35
C SER A 83 -13.97 -15.33 15.63
N SER A 84 -13.32 -15.26 16.79
CA SER A 84 -13.85 -15.70 18.08
C SER A 84 -14.23 -14.54 19.02
N ILE A 85 -14.02 -13.29 18.59
CA ILE A 85 -14.39 -12.08 19.35
C ILE A 85 -15.21 -11.12 18.49
N THR A 86 -15.98 -10.25 19.15
CA THR A 86 -16.77 -9.20 18.51
C THR A 86 -16.77 -7.95 19.37
N VAL A 87 -17.11 -6.81 18.77
CA VAL A 87 -17.45 -5.58 19.48
C VAL A 87 -18.94 -5.28 19.32
N ALA A 88 -19.61 -4.79 20.38
CA ALA A 88 -21.06 -4.54 20.36
C ALA A 88 -21.46 -3.44 19.37
N ASP A 89 -20.75 -2.30 19.38
CA ASP A 89 -20.97 -1.14 18.51
C ASP A 89 -19.83 -1.02 17.48
N GLY A 90 -19.63 -2.08 16.71
CA GLY A 90 -18.65 -2.12 15.64
C GLY A 90 -19.04 -1.29 14.42
N ILE A 91 -18.04 -0.98 13.59
CA ILE A 91 -18.27 -0.36 12.29
C ILE A 91 -19.17 -1.24 11.43
N ASP A 92 -20.26 -0.66 10.94
CA ASP A 92 -21.22 -1.28 10.02
C ASP A 92 -21.31 -0.49 8.71
N ASN A 93 -22.12 -0.99 7.77
CA ASN A 93 -22.36 -0.32 6.49
C ASN A 93 -22.95 1.08 6.63
N ASN A 94 -23.76 1.34 7.66
CA ASN A 94 -24.38 2.64 7.84
C ASN A 94 -23.34 3.69 8.21
N ILE A 95 -22.40 3.33 9.09
CA ILE A 95 -21.26 4.19 9.45
C ILE A 95 -20.37 4.42 8.22
N ILE A 96 -20.07 3.37 7.44
CA ILE A 96 -19.28 3.48 6.20
C ILE A 96 -19.94 4.43 5.20
N VAL A 97 -21.25 4.28 4.95
CA VAL A 97 -21.97 5.12 3.99
C VAL A 97 -22.10 6.55 4.50
N SER A 98 -22.31 6.74 5.80
CA SER A 98 -22.32 8.05 6.44
C SER A 98 -20.97 8.75 6.25
N GLU A 99 -19.87 8.05 6.48
CA GLU A 99 -18.53 8.60 6.29
C GLU A 99 -18.23 8.86 4.81
N ALA A 100 -18.62 7.96 3.90
CA ALA A 100 -18.48 8.16 2.46
C ALA A 100 -19.23 9.40 1.96
N ARG A 101 -20.44 9.62 2.48
CA ARG A 101 -21.23 10.84 2.22
C ARG A 101 -20.52 12.07 2.75
N ARG A 102 -20.05 12.05 4.00
CA ARG A 102 -19.28 13.14 4.60
C ARG A 102 -18.06 13.50 3.75
N LEU A 103 -17.32 12.51 3.26
CA LEU A 103 -16.15 12.72 2.39
C LEU A 103 -16.55 13.33 1.05
N ALA A 104 -17.62 12.86 0.43
CA ALA A 104 -18.14 13.44 -0.82
C ALA A 104 -18.63 14.89 -0.65
N GLU A 105 -19.14 15.24 0.53
CA GLU A 105 -19.59 16.60 0.86
C GLU A 105 -18.44 17.54 1.25
N THR A 106 -17.37 17.01 1.85
CA THR A 106 -16.26 17.81 2.39
C THR A 106 -15.05 17.92 1.47
N LEU A 107 -14.87 16.98 0.55
CA LEU A 107 -13.75 16.97 -0.40
C LEU A 107 -14.29 17.11 -1.83
N ALA A 108 -14.10 18.30 -2.41
CA ALA A 108 -14.58 18.63 -3.75
C ALA A 108 -14.20 17.58 -4.82
N PRO A 109 -12.96 17.04 -4.86
CA PRO A 109 -12.62 15.96 -5.80
C PRO A 109 -13.55 14.76 -5.67
N VAL A 110 -13.73 14.25 -4.45
CA VAL A 110 -14.52 13.05 -4.17
C VAL A 110 -16.00 13.29 -4.50
N GLY A 111 -16.53 14.46 -4.13
CA GLY A 111 -17.90 14.87 -4.45
C GLY A 111 -18.16 14.93 -5.95
N SER A 112 -17.22 15.48 -6.72
CA SER A 112 -17.31 15.52 -8.18
C SER A 112 -17.24 14.13 -8.81
N MET A 113 -16.30 13.28 -8.38
CA MET A 113 -16.25 11.86 -8.82
C MET A 113 -17.61 11.18 -8.60
N HIS A 114 -18.16 11.32 -7.39
CA HIS A 114 -19.42 10.69 -6.99
C HIS A 114 -20.59 11.16 -7.85
N ARG A 115 -20.74 12.48 -8.07
CA ARG A 115 -21.82 13.05 -8.92
C ARG A 115 -21.72 12.60 -10.37
N ILE A 116 -20.52 12.63 -10.95
CA ILE A 116 -20.28 12.27 -12.36
C ILE A 116 -20.77 10.86 -12.67
N VAL A 117 -20.40 9.89 -11.83
CA VAL A 117 -20.77 8.49 -12.05
C VAL A 117 -22.12 8.12 -11.45
N GLY A 118 -22.58 8.83 -10.42
CA GLY A 118 -23.81 8.54 -9.68
C GLY A 118 -25.11 8.80 -10.45
N SER A 119 -25.06 9.53 -11.57
CA SER A 119 -26.25 9.92 -12.35
C SER A 119 -26.96 8.77 -13.09
N LYS A 120 -26.32 7.60 -13.24
CA LYS A 120 -26.88 6.45 -13.99
C LYS A 120 -26.71 5.12 -13.25
N GLY A 121 -27.79 4.38 -13.07
CA GLY A 121 -27.80 3.07 -12.43
C GLY A 121 -27.59 3.15 -10.90
N VAL A 122 -27.08 2.07 -10.30
CA VAL A 122 -26.77 2.00 -8.87
C VAL A 122 -25.67 2.99 -8.51
N SER A 123 -25.88 3.81 -7.47
CA SER A 123 -24.90 4.83 -7.08
C SER A 123 -23.70 4.20 -6.35
N PRO A 124 -22.52 4.87 -6.31
CA PRO A 124 -21.40 4.38 -5.52
C PRO A 124 -21.73 4.15 -4.04
N LEU A 125 -22.57 5.00 -3.44
CA LEU A 125 -23.00 4.83 -2.04
C LEU A 125 -23.89 3.60 -1.86
N ASP A 126 -24.73 3.26 -2.85
CA ASP A 126 -25.54 2.04 -2.81
C ASP A 126 -24.67 0.78 -2.90
N ILE A 127 -23.59 0.80 -3.69
CA ILE A 127 -22.62 -0.30 -3.75
C ILE A 127 -21.96 -0.50 -2.38
N LEU A 128 -21.57 0.59 -1.70
CA LEU A 128 -21.03 0.52 -0.33
C LEU A 128 -22.06 0.00 0.68
N GLN A 129 -23.32 0.42 0.56
CA GLN A 129 -24.42 -0.05 1.41
C GLN A 129 -24.66 -1.56 1.25
N GLN A 130 -24.44 -2.10 0.06
CA GLN A 130 -24.63 -3.51 -0.27
C GLN A 130 -23.42 -4.40 0.06
N ALA A 131 -22.25 -3.81 0.33
CA ALA A 131 -21.00 -4.52 0.60
C ALA A 131 -21.07 -5.26 1.95
N ARG A 132 -21.35 -6.56 1.93
CA ARG A 132 -21.48 -7.36 3.17
C ARG A 132 -20.13 -7.85 3.67
N PHE A 133 -19.86 -7.66 4.96
CA PHE A 133 -18.73 -8.23 5.67
C PHE A 133 -19.16 -8.73 7.05
N GLY A 134 -18.46 -9.73 7.59
CA GLY A 134 -18.77 -10.36 8.86
C GLY A 134 -18.28 -9.58 10.09
N LYS A 135 -18.55 -10.13 11.27
CA LYS A 135 -18.21 -9.52 12.56
C LYS A 135 -16.70 -9.34 12.75
N ALA A 136 -15.89 -10.25 12.21
CA ALA A 136 -14.43 -10.16 12.30
C ALA A 136 -13.92 -8.90 11.56
N MET A 137 -14.39 -8.67 10.32
CA MET A 137 -14.03 -7.46 9.57
C MET A 137 -14.59 -6.18 10.20
N SER A 138 -15.82 -6.23 10.73
CA SER A 138 -16.40 -5.12 11.49
C SER A 138 -15.52 -4.73 12.69
N LEU A 139 -15.05 -5.71 13.47
CA LEU A 139 -14.12 -5.48 14.57
C LEU A 139 -12.80 -4.88 14.06
N MET A 140 -12.20 -5.44 13.01
CA MET A 140 -10.95 -4.92 12.46
C MET A 140 -11.07 -3.46 12.00
N LEU A 141 -12.13 -3.11 11.28
CA LEU A 141 -12.40 -1.73 10.87
C LEU A 141 -12.61 -0.80 12.08
N THR A 142 -13.22 -1.30 13.15
CA THR A 142 -13.37 -0.56 14.41
C THR A 142 -12.03 -0.30 15.09
N ILE A 143 -11.11 -1.26 15.02
CA ILE A 143 -9.75 -1.09 15.52
C ILE A 143 -9.00 -0.06 14.66
N THR A 144 -9.13 -0.14 13.32
CA THR A 144 -8.53 0.83 12.39
C THR A 144 -9.00 2.25 12.67
N GLU A 145 -10.29 2.47 12.94
CA GLU A 145 -10.84 3.78 13.33
C GLU A 145 -10.12 4.39 14.55
N ARG A 146 -9.83 3.58 15.58
CA ARG A 146 -9.15 4.06 16.80
C ARG A 146 -7.69 4.45 16.58
N GLY A 147 -7.06 3.98 15.51
CA GLY A 147 -5.72 4.42 15.09
C GLY A 147 -5.65 5.91 14.74
N GLY A 148 -6.81 6.56 14.59
CA GLY A 148 -6.99 7.99 14.36
C GLY A 148 -8.14 8.22 13.37
N THR A 149 -8.81 9.36 13.47
CA THR A 149 -9.95 9.73 12.62
C THR A 149 -9.64 9.69 11.10
N SER A 150 -8.37 9.75 10.72
CA SER A 150 -7.93 9.64 9.33
C SER A 150 -7.94 8.22 8.76
N ALA A 151 -7.82 7.15 9.58
CA ALA A 151 -7.57 5.80 9.07
C ALA A 151 -8.82 5.13 8.49
N LEU A 152 -9.95 5.20 9.20
CA LEU A 152 -11.23 4.74 8.65
C LEU A 152 -11.67 5.62 7.48
N ALA A 153 -11.53 6.95 7.61
CA ALA A 153 -11.84 7.89 6.54
C ALA A 153 -11.04 7.57 5.26
N HIS A 154 -9.76 7.23 5.39
CA HIS A 154 -8.93 6.75 4.28
C HIS A 154 -9.50 5.48 3.64
N SER A 155 -9.76 4.43 4.43
CA SER A 155 -10.30 3.17 3.91
C SER A 155 -11.64 3.36 3.18
N VAL A 156 -12.53 4.20 3.73
CA VAL A 156 -13.82 4.54 3.11
C VAL A 156 -13.62 5.36 1.83
N MET A 157 -12.65 6.28 1.80
CA MET A 157 -12.30 7.05 0.60
C MET A 157 -11.79 6.15 -0.51
N VAL A 158 -10.83 5.27 -0.21
CA VAL A 158 -10.25 4.33 -1.18
C VAL A 158 -11.34 3.43 -1.74
N SER A 159 -12.25 2.93 -0.89
CA SER A 159 -13.42 2.18 -1.33
C SER A 159 -14.34 2.99 -2.27
N LEU A 160 -14.70 4.22 -1.89
CA LEU A 160 -15.58 5.08 -2.69
C LEU A 160 -14.95 5.45 -4.04
N VAL A 161 -13.68 5.85 -4.04
CA VAL A 161 -12.91 6.18 -5.24
C VAL A 161 -12.76 4.95 -6.14
N SER A 162 -12.51 3.78 -5.56
CA SER A 162 -12.44 2.51 -6.31
C SER A 162 -13.74 2.21 -7.06
N VAL A 163 -14.90 2.37 -6.40
CA VAL A 163 -16.21 2.19 -7.04
C VAL A 163 -16.43 3.22 -8.14
N CYS A 164 -16.07 4.48 -7.91
CA CYS A 164 -16.18 5.53 -8.91
C CYS A 164 -15.34 5.22 -10.17
N LEU A 165 -14.09 4.76 -9.99
CA LEU A 165 -13.21 4.38 -11.09
C LEU A 165 -13.73 3.14 -11.83
N ALA A 166 -14.12 2.08 -11.11
CA ALA A 166 -14.69 0.87 -11.69
C ALA A 166 -15.93 1.19 -12.54
N LYS A 167 -16.83 2.04 -12.03
CA LYS A 167 -18.02 2.46 -12.76
C LYS A 167 -17.68 3.32 -13.97
N LYS A 168 -16.70 4.23 -13.87
CA LYS A 168 -16.21 5.03 -14.99
C LYS A 168 -15.60 4.15 -16.10
N MET A 169 -14.96 3.06 -15.73
CA MET A 169 -14.41 2.06 -16.64
C MET A 169 -15.47 1.11 -17.22
N GLY A 170 -16.73 1.22 -16.79
CA GLY A 170 -17.82 0.37 -17.26
C GLY A 170 -17.84 -1.04 -16.67
N LEU A 171 -17.18 -1.26 -15.53
CA LEU A 171 -17.21 -2.56 -14.83
C LEU A 171 -18.61 -2.83 -14.25
N GLY A 172 -19.02 -4.10 -14.20
CA GLY A 172 -20.33 -4.51 -13.69
C GLY A 172 -20.45 -4.39 -12.17
N GLU A 173 -21.67 -4.51 -11.64
CA GLU A 173 -21.93 -4.36 -10.19
C GLU A 173 -21.13 -5.35 -9.33
N THR A 174 -20.93 -6.59 -9.78
CA THR A 174 -20.11 -7.58 -9.05
C THR A 174 -18.65 -7.14 -8.93
N GLU A 175 -18.08 -6.54 -9.98
CA GLU A 175 -16.72 -6.01 -9.98
C GLU A 175 -16.63 -4.75 -9.13
N GLN A 176 -17.66 -3.89 -9.18
CA GLN A 176 -17.79 -2.72 -8.30
C GLN A 176 -17.85 -3.13 -6.82
N SER A 177 -18.64 -4.14 -6.46
CA SER A 177 -18.67 -4.69 -5.10
C SER A 177 -17.34 -5.30 -4.68
N THR A 178 -16.61 -5.91 -5.62
CA THR A 178 -15.27 -6.46 -5.35
C THR A 178 -14.28 -5.36 -4.98
N VAL A 179 -14.22 -4.28 -5.77
CA VAL A 179 -13.30 -3.17 -5.48
C VAL A 179 -13.76 -2.33 -4.28
N ALA A 180 -15.06 -2.29 -3.97
CA ALA A 180 -15.57 -1.69 -2.74
C ALA A 180 -15.04 -2.43 -1.50
N LEU A 181 -15.21 -3.76 -1.44
CA LEU A 181 -14.71 -4.56 -0.33
C LEU A 181 -13.18 -4.51 -0.25
N ALA A 182 -12.49 -4.61 -1.40
CA ALA A 182 -11.04 -4.58 -1.42
C ALA A 182 -10.48 -3.21 -1.01
N GLY A 183 -11.07 -2.11 -1.48
CA GLY A 183 -10.68 -0.76 -1.08
C GLY A 183 -10.96 -0.48 0.40
N LEU A 184 -12.06 -0.99 0.95
CA LEU A 184 -12.36 -0.85 2.37
C LEU A 184 -11.38 -1.64 3.27
N LEU A 185 -10.86 -2.77 2.78
CA LEU A 185 -10.10 -3.72 3.58
C LEU A 185 -8.61 -3.80 3.20
N HIS A 186 -8.11 -2.92 2.32
CA HIS A 186 -6.77 -3.06 1.75
C HIS A 186 -5.66 -3.07 2.83
N ASP A 187 -5.80 -2.24 3.86
CA ASP A 187 -4.82 -2.05 4.94
C ASP A 187 -5.09 -2.84 6.22
N ILE A 188 -6.07 -3.76 6.27
CA ILE A 188 -6.33 -4.52 7.53
C ILE A 188 -5.12 -5.35 7.98
N GLY A 189 -4.19 -5.65 7.07
CA GLY A 189 -2.93 -6.30 7.40
C GLY A 189 -2.01 -5.47 8.29
N GLU A 190 -2.14 -4.14 8.29
CA GLU A 190 -1.38 -3.23 9.15
C GLU A 190 -1.68 -3.45 10.64
N LEU A 191 -2.84 -4.03 10.96
CA LEU A 191 -3.17 -4.39 12.34
C LEU A 191 -2.17 -5.38 12.96
N TYR A 192 -1.40 -6.10 12.14
CA TYR A 192 -0.40 -7.10 12.56
C TYR A 192 1.02 -6.54 12.57
N ILE A 193 1.20 -5.29 12.16
CA ILE A 193 2.50 -4.62 12.10
C ILE A 193 2.73 -3.85 13.39
N GLU A 194 3.99 -3.86 13.83
CA GLU A 194 4.45 -3.10 14.99
C GLU A 194 4.23 -1.59 14.76
N PRO A 195 3.59 -0.88 15.71
CA PRO A 195 3.21 0.52 15.51
C PRO A 195 4.37 1.46 15.13
N GLU A 196 5.59 1.18 15.60
CA GLU A 196 6.77 2.01 15.32
C GLU A 196 7.15 2.05 13.83
N PHE A 197 6.76 1.03 13.05
CA PHE A 197 6.97 1.00 11.60
C PHE A 197 5.85 1.69 10.80
N LEU A 198 4.71 1.96 11.43
CA LEU A 198 3.58 2.66 10.80
C LEU A 198 3.52 4.15 11.19
N ASP A 199 4.43 4.62 12.05
CA ASP A 199 4.46 6.02 12.46
C ASP A 199 4.88 6.92 11.31
N SER A 200 3.90 7.61 10.71
CA SER A 200 4.10 8.61 9.65
C SER A 200 5.07 9.75 10.01
N LYS A 201 5.35 10.01 11.29
CA LYS A 201 6.33 11.03 11.72
C LYS A 201 7.77 10.55 11.61
N ARG A 202 7.98 9.25 11.46
CA ARG A 202 9.28 8.63 11.30
C ARG A 202 9.50 8.24 9.85
N ARG A 203 10.66 8.59 9.31
CA ARG A 203 11.11 8.05 8.02
C ARG A 203 11.64 6.63 8.25
N LEU A 204 11.00 5.66 7.61
CA LEU A 204 11.50 4.28 7.55
C LEU A 204 12.79 4.19 6.73
N LEU A 205 13.77 3.50 7.28
CA LEU A 205 15.00 3.12 6.57
C LEU A 205 14.71 1.97 5.59
N PRO A 206 15.48 1.83 4.48
CA PRO A 206 15.23 0.79 3.49
C PRO A 206 15.14 -0.64 4.04
N HIS A 207 15.96 -0.98 5.04
CA HIS A 207 15.95 -2.32 5.65
C HIS A 207 14.74 -2.57 6.57
N GLU A 208 14.11 -1.51 7.09
CA GLU A 208 12.91 -1.58 7.93
C GLU A 208 11.66 -1.82 7.08
N TRP A 209 11.71 -1.46 5.80
CA TRP A 209 10.59 -1.58 4.86
C TRP A 209 9.99 -3.00 4.78
N ARG A 210 10.83 -4.03 4.99
CA ARG A 210 10.40 -5.45 5.05
C ARG A 210 9.26 -5.71 6.05
N HIS A 211 9.15 -4.89 7.11
CA HIS A 211 8.12 -5.02 8.13
C HIS A 211 6.76 -4.51 7.63
N VAL A 212 6.73 -3.57 6.69
CA VAL A 212 5.49 -2.98 6.17
C VAL A 212 5.02 -3.69 4.91
N VAL A 213 5.93 -4.08 3.99
CA VAL A 213 5.55 -4.70 2.69
C VAL A 213 4.79 -6.01 2.79
N VAL A 214 4.75 -6.63 3.96
CA VAL A 214 4.03 -7.88 4.20
C VAL A 214 2.52 -7.66 4.42
N HIS A 215 2.08 -6.44 4.76
CA HIS A 215 0.69 -6.17 5.11
C HIS A 215 -0.33 -6.56 4.00
N PRO A 216 -0.06 -6.41 2.68
CA PRO A 216 -1.02 -6.84 1.65
C PRO A 216 -1.21 -8.36 1.67
N ARG A 217 -0.14 -9.11 1.99
CA ARG A 217 -0.21 -10.58 2.14
C ARG A 217 -0.97 -10.99 3.39
N ILE A 218 -0.74 -10.29 4.50
CA ILE A 218 -1.49 -10.52 5.74
C ILE A 218 -2.98 -10.23 5.48
N GLY A 219 -3.33 -9.11 4.87
CA GLY A 219 -4.72 -8.77 4.50
C GLY A 219 -5.37 -9.84 3.62
N GLN A 220 -4.67 -10.31 2.59
CA GLN A 220 -5.14 -11.43 1.76
C GLN A 220 -5.40 -12.71 2.56
N MET A 221 -4.50 -13.08 3.47
CA MET A 221 -4.67 -14.25 4.33
C MET A 221 -5.89 -14.08 5.24
N LEU A 222 -6.04 -12.93 5.91
CA LEU A 222 -7.17 -12.64 6.79
C LEU A 222 -8.51 -12.75 6.06
N ILE A 223 -8.61 -12.19 4.85
CA ILE A 223 -9.83 -12.26 4.06
C ILE A 223 -10.17 -13.70 3.68
N LYS A 224 -9.17 -14.51 3.30
CA LYS A 224 -9.40 -15.92 2.92
C LYS A 224 -9.83 -16.80 4.09
N GLU A 225 -9.34 -16.51 5.29
CA GLU A 225 -9.58 -17.35 6.48
C GLU A 225 -10.82 -16.93 7.27
N LEU A 226 -11.17 -15.63 7.27
CA LEU A 226 -12.22 -15.08 8.13
C LEU A 226 -13.55 -14.84 7.41
N GLU A 227 -13.54 -14.74 6.08
CA GLU A 227 -14.71 -14.36 5.28
C GLU A 227 -14.90 -15.27 4.08
N ASN A 228 -16.15 -15.35 3.60
CA ASN A 228 -16.50 -16.07 2.38
C ASN A 228 -16.68 -15.11 1.20
N PHE A 229 -15.72 -14.18 1.01
CA PHE A 229 -15.75 -13.26 -0.11
C PHE A 229 -15.37 -13.94 -1.43
N PRO A 230 -15.75 -13.36 -2.59
CA PRO A 230 -15.16 -13.74 -3.86
C PRO A 230 -13.62 -13.70 -3.76
N PRO A 231 -12.90 -14.70 -4.31
CA PRO A 231 -11.44 -14.73 -4.25
C PRO A 231 -10.76 -13.46 -4.81
N ALA A 232 -11.45 -12.77 -5.72
CA ALA A 232 -11.00 -11.50 -6.30
C ALA A 232 -10.80 -10.38 -5.25
N VAL A 233 -11.55 -10.39 -4.13
CA VAL A 233 -11.37 -9.40 -3.04
C VAL A 233 -10.01 -9.60 -2.39
N ALA A 234 -9.70 -10.83 -1.96
CA ALA A 234 -8.41 -11.17 -1.36
C ALA A 234 -7.23 -10.99 -2.34
N GLN A 235 -7.47 -11.19 -3.63
CA GLN A 235 -6.47 -10.92 -4.67
C GLN A 235 -6.19 -9.42 -4.79
N ALA A 236 -7.23 -8.59 -4.93
CA ALA A 236 -7.10 -7.14 -5.04
C ALA A 236 -6.43 -6.54 -3.79
N VAL A 237 -6.77 -7.01 -2.59
CA VAL A 237 -6.08 -6.62 -1.35
C VAL A 237 -4.61 -7.02 -1.35
N SER A 238 -4.19 -8.15 -1.93
CA SER A 238 -2.75 -8.43 -2.05
C SER A 238 -2.03 -7.60 -3.11
N GLU A 239 -2.77 -6.97 -4.01
CA GLU A 239 -2.25 -6.33 -5.23
C GLU A 239 -2.31 -4.80 -5.18
N HIS A 240 -2.85 -4.19 -4.11
CA HIS A 240 -3.09 -2.75 -4.06
C HIS A 240 -1.81 -1.88 -4.05
N HIS A 241 -0.65 -2.48 -3.80
CA HIS A 241 0.66 -1.82 -3.96
C HIS A 241 1.46 -2.34 -5.16
N GLU A 242 0.88 -3.20 -6.00
CA GLU A 242 1.49 -3.61 -7.26
C GLU A 242 1.36 -2.49 -8.29
N ARG A 243 2.41 -2.29 -9.09
CA ARG A 243 2.47 -1.23 -10.12
C ARG A 243 2.51 -1.86 -11.50
N PHE A 244 1.88 -1.22 -12.48
CA PHE A 244 1.75 -1.78 -13.82
C PHE A 244 3.11 -2.02 -14.52
N ASP A 245 4.13 -1.27 -14.13
CA ASP A 245 5.51 -1.42 -14.60
C ASP A 245 6.34 -2.49 -13.87
N GLY A 246 5.76 -3.15 -12.85
CA GLY A 246 6.45 -4.15 -12.02
C GLY A 246 7.28 -3.57 -10.87
N GLY A 247 7.22 -2.25 -10.64
CA GLY A 247 7.95 -1.60 -9.55
C GLY A 247 7.32 -1.75 -8.17
N GLY A 248 6.09 -2.27 -8.09
CA GLY A 248 5.33 -2.41 -6.85
C GLY A 248 5.71 -3.62 -6.00
N TYR A 249 4.90 -3.89 -4.97
CA TYR A 249 5.10 -4.97 -4.01
C TYR A 249 3.73 -5.57 -3.62
N PRO A 250 3.67 -6.78 -3.01
CA PRO A 250 4.76 -7.62 -2.51
C PRO A 250 5.34 -8.63 -3.52
N ARG A 251 4.71 -8.82 -4.68
CA ARG A 251 5.10 -9.84 -5.67
C ARG A 251 5.76 -9.28 -6.90
N GLN A 252 5.76 -7.96 -7.11
CA GLN A 252 6.29 -7.29 -8.30
C GLN A 252 5.61 -7.79 -9.57
N LEU A 253 4.28 -7.90 -9.53
CA LEU A 253 3.48 -8.21 -10.71
C LEU A 253 3.54 -7.04 -11.68
N SER A 254 3.55 -7.34 -12.99
CA SER A 254 3.55 -6.32 -14.02
C SER A 254 2.39 -6.49 -15.00
N GLY A 255 1.92 -5.37 -15.53
CA GLY A 255 0.92 -5.30 -16.57
C GLY A 255 -0.36 -6.06 -16.25
N LYS A 256 -0.75 -6.94 -17.17
CA LYS A 256 -1.97 -7.74 -17.09
C LYS A 256 -1.90 -8.90 -16.07
N ASN A 257 -0.75 -9.10 -15.41
CA ASN A 257 -0.65 -10.06 -14.31
C ASN A 257 -1.28 -9.53 -13.02
N ILE A 258 -1.50 -8.21 -12.93
CA ILE A 258 -2.27 -7.57 -11.87
C ILE A 258 -3.74 -7.61 -12.26
N SER A 259 -4.62 -8.06 -11.36
CA SER A 259 -6.06 -8.06 -11.60
C SER A 259 -6.58 -6.63 -11.84
N ILE A 260 -7.65 -6.49 -12.63
CA ILE A 260 -8.28 -5.17 -12.82
C ILE A 260 -8.71 -4.56 -11.49
N ALA A 261 -9.22 -5.38 -10.56
CA ALA A 261 -9.57 -4.93 -9.22
C ALA A 261 -8.34 -4.43 -8.44
N GLY A 262 -7.21 -5.14 -8.48
CA GLY A 262 -5.95 -4.70 -7.87
C GLY A 262 -5.44 -3.38 -8.48
N GLN A 263 -5.50 -3.24 -9.81
CA GLN A 263 -5.12 -2.00 -10.49
C GLN A 263 -6.02 -0.82 -10.08
N VAL A 264 -7.34 -1.04 -9.99
CA VAL A 264 -8.30 -0.01 -9.54
C VAL A 264 -8.02 0.43 -8.11
N VAL A 265 -7.86 -0.53 -7.18
CA VAL A 265 -7.61 -0.22 -5.76
C VAL A 265 -6.26 0.47 -5.58
N SER A 266 -5.22 0.06 -6.31
CA SER A 266 -3.90 0.72 -6.27
C SER A 266 -3.94 2.19 -6.70
N VAL A 267 -4.66 2.48 -7.79
CA VAL A 267 -4.85 3.86 -8.24
C VAL A 267 -5.73 4.66 -7.29
N ALA A 268 -6.79 4.04 -6.74
CA ALA A 268 -7.65 4.68 -5.76
C ALA A 268 -6.89 5.03 -4.48
N GLU A 269 -5.98 4.15 -4.03
CA GLU A 269 -5.10 4.37 -2.87
C GLU A 269 -4.21 5.60 -3.07
N MET A 270 -3.48 5.63 -4.18
CA MET A 270 -2.61 6.76 -4.53
C MET A 270 -3.38 8.09 -4.53
N ILE A 271 -4.51 8.14 -5.23
CA ILE A 271 -5.29 9.37 -5.39
C ILE A 271 -5.92 9.81 -4.06
N SER A 272 -6.41 8.87 -3.25
CA SER A 272 -6.99 9.19 -1.93
C SER A 272 -5.95 9.82 -1.01
N GLY A 273 -4.70 9.32 -1.04
CA GLY A 273 -3.59 9.92 -0.31
C GLY A 273 -3.28 11.36 -0.72
N VAL A 274 -3.45 11.70 -2.00
CA VAL A 274 -3.32 13.07 -2.53
C VAL A 274 -4.48 13.95 -2.05
N PHE A 275 -5.72 13.45 -2.16
CA PHE A 275 -6.94 14.18 -1.80
C PHE A 275 -7.00 14.57 -0.31
N MET A 276 -6.46 13.75 0.58
CA MET A 276 -6.51 14.00 2.03
C MET A 276 -5.45 14.97 2.55
N ARG A 277 -4.37 15.23 1.81
CA ARG A 277 -3.13 15.79 2.39
C ARG A 277 -2.56 17.00 1.67
N GLN A 278 -3.16 17.47 0.58
CA GLN A 278 -2.49 18.41 -0.31
C GLN A 278 -3.39 19.52 -0.87
N ASP A 279 -2.78 20.69 -1.02
CA ASP A 279 -3.19 21.79 -1.88
C ASP A 279 -3.21 21.36 -3.36
N ARG A 280 -4.20 21.84 -4.12
CA ARG A 280 -4.44 21.50 -5.54
C ARG A 280 -4.51 19.99 -5.81
N PRO A 281 -5.41 19.27 -5.12
CA PRO A 281 -5.42 17.80 -5.10
C PRO A 281 -5.70 17.17 -6.47
N LEU A 282 -6.50 17.83 -7.32
CA LEU A 282 -6.83 17.32 -8.65
C LEU A 282 -5.61 17.37 -9.57
N GLU A 283 -4.93 18.50 -9.62
CA GLU A 283 -3.76 18.70 -10.47
C GLU A 283 -2.59 17.82 -10.02
N ARG A 284 -2.40 17.67 -8.70
CA ARG A 284 -1.41 16.72 -8.16
C ARG A 284 -1.71 15.28 -8.57
N ALA A 285 -2.96 14.84 -8.46
CA ALA A 285 -3.34 13.50 -8.86
C ALA A 285 -3.14 13.28 -10.37
N GLU A 286 -3.49 14.27 -11.19
CA GLU A 286 -3.28 14.21 -12.64
C GLU A 286 -1.79 14.11 -13.02
N LEU A 287 -0.94 14.91 -12.40
CA LEU A 287 0.51 14.87 -12.60
C LEU A 287 1.10 13.54 -12.12
N ALA A 288 0.78 13.12 -10.90
CA ALA A 288 1.27 11.86 -10.31
C ALA A 288 1.01 10.65 -11.21
N MET A 289 -0.19 10.57 -11.80
CA MET A 289 -0.59 9.50 -12.71
C MET A 289 0.18 9.50 -14.05
N LYS A 290 0.85 10.59 -14.41
CA LYS A 290 1.48 10.80 -15.73
C LYS A 290 3.00 10.94 -15.67
N ILE A 291 3.58 11.20 -14.49
CA ILE A 291 5.02 11.45 -14.34
C ILE A 291 5.87 10.27 -14.79
N ILE A 292 5.50 9.02 -14.44
CA ILE A 292 6.21 7.82 -14.89
C ILE A 292 5.38 7.11 -15.97
N PRO A 293 5.77 7.21 -17.26
CA PRO A 293 5.05 6.51 -18.33
C PRO A 293 5.05 4.99 -18.10
N GLY A 294 3.85 4.39 -18.12
CA GLY A 294 3.66 2.95 -17.96
C GLY A 294 3.54 2.44 -16.52
N GLU A 295 3.63 3.32 -15.51
CA GLU A 295 3.40 2.96 -14.10
C GLU A 295 1.94 2.53 -13.83
N HIS A 296 1.01 3.07 -14.62
CA HIS A 296 -0.42 2.76 -14.56
C HIS A 296 -0.98 2.32 -15.92
N ALA A 297 -2.04 1.50 -15.88
CA ALA A 297 -2.73 1.07 -17.09
C ALA A 297 -3.40 2.26 -17.81
N HIS A 298 -3.27 2.32 -19.14
CA HIS A 298 -3.80 3.44 -19.94
C HIS A 298 -5.30 3.69 -19.72
N GLY A 299 -6.10 2.64 -19.61
CA GLY A 299 -7.54 2.75 -19.35
C GLY A 299 -7.85 3.42 -18.01
N LEU A 300 -7.04 3.16 -16.98
CA LEU A 300 -7.17 3.80 -15.66
C LEU A 300 -6.73 5.26 -15.69
N VAL A 301 -5.58 5.56 -16.32
CA VAL A 301 -5.12 6.95 -16.50
C VAL A 301 -6.19 7.78 -17.23
N SER A 302 -6.82 7.21 -18.26
CA SER A 302 -7.92 7.84 -19.01
C SER A 302 -9.17 8.03 -18.15
N ALA A 303 -9.55 7.02 -17.35
CA ALA A 303 -10.69 7.10 -16.45
C ALA A 303 -10.50 8.20 -15.39
N VAL A 304 -9.33 8.24 -14.75
CA VAL A 304 -8.96 9.29 -13.79
C VAL A 304 -8.98 10.66 -14.47
N SER A 305 -8.24 10.85 -15.56
CA SER A 305 -8.17 12.13 -16.28
C SER A 305 -9.56 12.63 -16.68
N SER A 306 -10.43 11.74 -17.17
CA SER A 306 -11.79 12.09 -17.55
C SER A 306 -12.64 12.53 -16.36
N VAL A 307 -12.44 11.95 -15.18
CA VAL A 307 -13.17 12.34 -13.97
C VAL A 307 -12.64 13.66 -13.43
N LEU A 308 -11.32 13.85 -13.43
CA LEU A 308 -10.68 15.10 -12.97
C LEU A 308 -11.05 16.28 -13.87
N GLN A 309 -11.05 16.12 -15.19
CA GLN A 309 -11.45 17.17 -16.14
C GLN A 309 -12.88 17.67 -15.92
N LEU A 310 -13.81 16.75 -15.66
CA LEU A 310 -15.19 17.08 -15.34
C LEU A 310 -15.36 17.68 -13.93
N SER A 311 -14.35 17.58 -13.08
CA SER A 311 -14.31 18.15 -11.73
C SER A 311 -13.68 19.55 -11.68
N GLY A 312 -12.89 19.92 -12.70
CA GLY A 312 -12.07 21.13 -12.74
C GLY A 312 -12.83 22.45 -12.99
N GLU A 313 -14.17 22.45 -13.08
CA GLU A 313 -14.97 23.68 -13.21
C GLU A 313 -15.30 24.33 -11.85
N GLU A 314 -15.08 23.67 -10.72
CA GLU A 314 -15.60 24.12 -9.42
C GLU A 314 -14.56 24.63 -8.40
N ASP A 315 -13.23 24.54 -8.62
CA ASP A 315 -12.27 24.91 -7.57
C ASP A 315 -11.06 25.72 -8.07
N GLY A 316 -11.20 27.04 -8.03
CA GLY A 316 -10.09 27.98 -8.08
C GLY A 316 -9.50 28.16 -6.69
N LEU A 317 -8.71 27.20 -6.20
CA LEU A 317 -8.01 27.35 -4.92
C LEU A 317 -6.53 27.69 -5.13
N GLN A 318 -6.24 28.96 -4.89
CA GLN A 318 -4.90 29.53 -4.74
C GLN A 318 -4.19 28.90 -3.53
N GLY A 319 -3.28 27.97 -3.78
CA GLY A 319 -2.28 27.51 -2.82
C GLY A 319 -0.89 27.72 -3.40
N ALA A 320 -0.12 28.66 -2.85
CA ALA A 320 1.27 28.83 -3.25
C ALA A 320 2.11 27.68 -2.70
N VAL A 321 2.69 26.86 -3.58
CA VAL A 321 3.76 25.94 -3.18
C VAL A 321 4.94 26.79 -2.76
N ARG A 322 5.17 26.88 -1.46
CA ARG A 322 6.38 27.45 -0.88
C ARG A 322 7.37 26.34 -0.65
N SER A 323 8.17 26.02 -1.66
CA SER A 323 9.51 25.47 -1.41
C SER A 323 10.50 26.60 -1.64
N GLU A 324 11.28 26.92 -0.60
CA GLU A 324 12.25 28.02 -0.61
C GLU A 324 13.47 27.71 -1.49
N ASN A 325 13.63 26.46 -1.98
CA ASN A 325 14.77 26.05 -2.82
C ASN A 325 14.45 24.93 -3.84
N ILE A 326 13.34 25.05 -4.59
CA ILE A 326 12.97 24.06 -5.62
C ILE A 326 14.12 23.80 -6.61
N PHE A 327 14.82 24.84 -7.02
CA PHE A 327 15.94 24.73 -7.96
C PHE A 327 17.07 23.82 -7.43
N GLY A 328 17.48 24.02 -6.17
CA GLY A 328 18.48 23.17 -5.52
C GLY A 328 18.02 21.73 -5.35
N ASP A 329 16.73 21.51 -5.05
CA ASP A 329 16.15 20.17 -4.95
C ASP A 329 16.23 19.43 -6.30
N VAL A 330 15.91 20.11 -7.40
CA VAL A 330 16.01 19.55 -8.76
C VAL A 330 17.47 19.23 -9.11
N GLN A 331 18.42 20.10 -8.77
CA GLN A 331 19.86 19.86 -8.98
C GLN A 331 20.36 18.62 -8.22
N ALA A 332 20.00 18.51 -6.94
CA ALA A 332 20.34 17.36 -6.12
C ALA A 332 19.74 16.06 -6.68
N LEU A 333 18.49 16.12 -7.17
CA LEU A 333 17.80 15.00 -7.78
C LEU A 333 18.47 14.56 -9.09
N HIS A 334 18.85 15.51 -9.94
CA HIS A 334 19.58 15.24 -11.18
C HIS A 334 20.93 14.58 -10.91
N ALA A 335 21.71 15.10 -9.96
CA ALA A 335 22.99 14.52 -9.56
C ALA A 335 22.81 13.08 -9.03
N LYS A 336 21.80 12.86 -8.20
CA LYS A 336 21.46 11.54 -7.65
C LYS A 336 21.11 10.51 -8.72
N ILE A 337 20.22 10.85 -9.65
CA ILE A 337 19.80 9.93 -10.73
C ILE A 337 21.02 9.51 -11.56
N ASN A 338 21.87 10.47 -11.95
CA ASN A 338 23.05 10.17 -12.76
C ASN A 338 24.09 9.38 -11.99
N GLY A 339 24.37 9.75 -10.73
CA GLY A 339 25.29 9.03 -9.86
C GLY A 339 24.85 7.58 -9.61
N ALA A 340 23.55 7.34 -9.39
CA ALA A 340 23.02 5.99 -9.22
C ALA A 340 23.17 5.14 -10.48
N LEU A 341 22.94 5.72 -11.67
CA LEU A 341 23.12 5.02 -12.95
C LEU A 341 24.58 4.77 -13.29
N GLU A 342 25.49 5.65 -12.88
CA GLU A 342 26.94 5.45 -13.03
C GLU A 342 27.45 4.37 -12.09
N LEU A 343 27.21 4.52 -10.79
CA LEU A 343 27.57 3.54 -9.79
C LEU A 343 26.99 2.16 -10.08
N GLY A 344 25.71 2.07 -10.48
CA GLY A 344 25.12 0.78 -10.81
C GLY A 344 25.75 0.12 -12.05
N ARG A 345 26.26 0.90 -13.02
CA ARG A 345 27.03 0.34 -14.15
C ARG A 345 28.38 -0.23 -13.67
N GLU A 346 29.10 0.51 -12.83
CA GLU A 346 30.35 0.03 -12.23
C GLU A 346 30.14 -1.25 -11.40
N LEU A 347 29.06 -1.32 -10.63
CA LEU A 347 28.70 -2.49 -9.84
C LEU A 347 28.34 -3.69 -10.72
N MET A 348 27.73 -3.47 -11.89
CA MET A 348 27.41 -4.54 -12.84
C MET A 348 28.67 -5.18 -13.44
N ASP A 349 29.72 -4.39 -13.63
CA ASP A 349 31.02 -4.85 -14.13
C ASP A 349 31.92 -5.41 -13.01
N SER A 350 31.48 -5.33 -11.74
CA SER A 350 32.25 -5.80 -10.59
C SER A 350 32.42 -7.32 -10.59
N PRO A 351 33.65 -7.84 -10.40
CA PRO A 351 33.87 -9.29 -10.26
C PRO A 351 33.28 -9.86 -8.96
N PHE A 352 32.83 -8.99 -8.04
CA PHE A 352 32.26 -9.36 -6.74
C PHE A 352 30.73 -9.45 -6.75
N LEU A 353 30.08 -9.16 -7.89
CA LEU A 353 28.67 -9.44 -8.14
C LEU A 353 28.60 -10.61 -9.12
N ASP A 354 28.62 -11.83 -8.62
CA ASP A 354 28.75 -13.03 -9.44
C ASP A 354 27.42 -13.79 -9.61
N SER A 355 26.53 -13.66 -8.62
CA SER A 355 25.32 -14.43 -8.53
C SER A 355 24.29 -13.92 -9.53
N ARG A 356 23.49 -14.86 -10.06
CA ARG A 356 22.39 -14.51 -10.94
C ARG A 356 21.37 -13.60 -10.23
N ALA A 357 21.10 -13.88 -8.95
CA ALA A 357 20.14 -13.10 -8.16
C ALA A 357 20.62 -11.65 -7.95
N GLY A 358 21.89 -11.44 -7.61
CA GLY A 358 22.49 -10.12 -7.45
C GLY A 358 22.46 -9.31 -8.75
N LYS A 359 22.83 -9.94 -9.87
CA LYS A 359 22.79 -9.32 -11.21
C LYS A 359 21.37 -8.97 -11.65
N ASP A 360 20.42 -9.89 -11.49
CA ASP A 360 19.02 -9.67 -11.85
C ASP A 360 18.41 -8.52 -11.01
N LEU A 361 18.75 -8.45 -9.71
CA LEU A 361 18.32 -7.35 -8.83
C LEU A 361 18.88 -6.00 -9.27
N LEU A 362 20.18 -5.92 -9.53
CA LEU A 362 20.83 -4.68 -9.97
C LEU A 362 20.32 -4.24 -11.35
N LEU A 363 20.10 -5.19 -12.26
CA LEU A 363 19.56 -4.91 -13.60
C LEU A 363 18.16 -4.31 -13.52
N LEU A 364 17.28 -4.87 -12.67
CA LEU A 364 15.95 -4.34 -12.44
C LEU A 364 16.01 -2.90 -11.88
N ALA A 365 16.84 -2.67 -10.87
CA ALA A 365 17.01 -1.34 -10.28
C ALA A 365 17.51 -0.31 -11.30
N LEU A 366 18.47 -0.68 -12.16
CA LEU A 366 18.96 0.17 -13.24
C LEU A 366 17.89 0.47 -14.29
N GLN A 367 17.07 -0.52 -14.68
CA GLN A 367 15.96 -0.32 -15.62
C GLN A 367 14.93 0.67 -15.07
N GLN A 368 14.61 0.56 -13.77
CA GLN A 368 13.71 1.49 -13.08
C GLN A 368 14.32 2.88 -12.96
N ALA A 369 15.59 3.00 -12.56
CA ALA A 369 16.29 4.28 -12.48
C ALA A 369 16.39 4.98 -13.85
N GLN A 370 16.54 4.22 -14.94
CA GLN A 370 16.50 4.76 -16.30
C GLN A 370 15.09 5.25 -16.69
N ALA A 371 14.03 4.55 -16.27
CA ALA A 371 12.66 5.02 -16.47
C ALA A 371 12.42 6.34 -15.73
N VAL A 372 12.88 6.43 -14.47
CA VAL A 372 12.86 7.66 -13.67
C VAL A 372 13.66 8.79 -14.34
N LYS A 373 14.84 8.49 -14.90
CA LYS A 373 15.62 9.49 -15.67
C LYS A 373 14.87 10.00 -16.89
N ARG A 374 14.22 9.12 -17.66
CA ARG A 374 13.42 9.52 -18.81
C ARG A 374 12.23 10.39 -18.40
N ALA A 375 11.57 10.03 -17.30
CA ALA A 375 10.49 10.83 -16.71
C ALA A 375 10.98 12.24 -16.35
N PHE A 376 12.10 12.34 -15.62
CA PHE A 376 12.73 13.60 -15.24
C PHE A 376 12.97 14.53 -16.44
N THR A 377 13.53 14.00 -17.53
CA THR A 377 13.72 14.75 -18.79
C THR A 377 12.38 15.11 -19.44
N SER A 378 11.42 14.19 -19.50
CA SER A 378 10.13 14.43 -20.17
C SER A 378 9.27 15.49 -19.47
N THR A 379 9.46 15.70 -18.17
CA THR A 379 8.81 16.75 -17.39
C THR A 379 9.47 18.13 -17.56
N GLY A 380 10.56 18.23 -18.33
CA GLY A 380 11.29 19.49 -18.53
C GLY A 380 12.17 19.92 -17.36
N LEU A 381 12.35 19.07 -16.35
CA LEU A 381 13.19 19.37 -15.18
C LEU A 381 14.68 19.51 -15.53
N ASP A 382 15.11 18.91 -16.63
CA ASP A 382 16.45 19.03 -17.17
C ASP A 382 16.71 20.42 -17.79
N ILE A 383 15.67 21.06 -18.34
CA ILE A 383 15.74 22.44 -18.84
C ILE A 383 16.02 23.39 -17.67
N CYS A 384 15.39 23.16 -16.52
CA CYS A 384 15.68 23.92 -15.29
C CYS A 384 17.16 23.80 -14.86
N MET A 385 17.91 22.80 -15.32
CA MET A 385 19.35 22.67 -15.02
C MET A 385 20.24 23.54 -15.93
N GLN A 386 19.71 24.00 -17.06
CA GLN A 386 20.43 24.84 -18.02
C GLN A 386 20.21 26.35 -17.74
N GLU A 387 19.24 26.68 -16.89
CA GLU A 387 18.86 28.04 -16.53
C GLU A 387 19.56 28.52 -15.25
N SER A 388 19.73 29.84 -15.12
CA SER A 388 20.23 30.41 -13.86
C SER A 388 19.13 30.42 -12.79
N MET A 389 19.52 30.48 -11.50
CA MET A 389 18.57 30.62 -10.40
C MET A 389 17.65 31.84 -10.56
N ALA A 390 18.14 32.91 -11.21
CA ALA A 390 17.36 34.12 -11.50
C ALA A 390 16.30 33.89 -12.59
N ASP A 391 16.63 33.10 -13.61
CA ASP A 391 15.69 32.74 -14.68
C ASP A 391 14.59 31.82 -14.14
N PHE A 392 14.97 30.84 -13.31
CA PHE A 392 14.02 29.95 -12.65
C PHE A 392 13.08 30.71 -11.70
N ALA A 393 13.58 31.69 -10.94
CA ALA A 393 12.76 32.53 -10.07
C ALA A 393 11.77 33.44 -10.84
N GLY A 394 12.01 33.65 -12.14
CA GLY A 394 11.13 34.39 -13.04
C GLY A 394 9.99 33.56 -13.64
N LEU A 395 9.96 32.24 -13.41
CA LEU A 395 8.90 31.36 -13.90
C LEU A 395 7.57 31.65 -13.19
N ASN A 396 6.46 31.30 -13.84
CA ASN A 396 5.15 31.47 -13.24
C ASN A 396 4.91 30.44 -12.11
N THR A 397 3.97 30.74 -11.21
CA THR A 397 3.62 29.88 -10.07
C THR A 397 3.17 28.48 -10.49
N GLU A 398 2.64 28.33 -11.70
CA GLU A 398 2.16 27.05 -12.24
C GLU A 398 3.31 26.10 -12.53
N ILE A 399 4.34 26.57 -13.23
CA ILE A 399 5.54 25.80 -13.52
C ILE A 399 6.25 25.43 -12.22
N HIS A 400 6.34 26.35 -11.25
CA HIS A 400 6.90 26.04 -9.94
C HIS A 400 6.15 24.91 -9.22
N PHE A 401 4.82 24.89 -9.30
CA PHE A 401 4.00 23.82 -8.74
C PHE A 401 4.27 22.49 -9.44
N GLU A 402 4.25 22.45 -10.78
CA GLU A 402 4.50 21.23 -11.56
C GLU A 402 5.89 20.65 -11.27
N VAL A 403 6.91 21.50 -11.25
CA VAL A 403 8.30 21.13 -10.93
C VAL A 403 8.39 20.54 -9.52
N ALA A 404 7.74 21.16 -8.53
CA ALA A 404 7.77 20.68 -7.15
C ALA A 404 7.07 19.31 -7.01
N VAL A 405 5.92 19.13 -7.67
CA VAL A 405 5.20 17.84 -7.69
C VAL A 405 6.07 16.78 -8.37
N ALA A 406 6.57 17.04 -9.58
CA ALA A 406 7.39 16.11 -10.33
C ALA A 406 8.65 15.68 -9.54
N SER A 407 9.34 16.64 -8.92
CA SER A 407 10.54 16.36 -8.13
C SER A 407 10.24 15.46 -6.94
N LYS A 408 9.13 15.69 -6.23
CA LYS A 408 8.71 14.88 -5.09
C LYS A 408 8.33 13.46 -5.50
N GLU A 409 7.57 13.31 -6.59
CA GLU A 409 7.19 11.99 -7.11
C GLU A 409 8.41 11.20 -7.60
N ILE A 410 9.34 11.84 -8.30
CA ILE A 410 10.60 11.23 -8.76
C ILE A 410 11.45 10.78 -7.57
N GLN A 411 11.62 11.64 -6.55
CA GLN A 411 12.34 11.26 -5.34
C GLN A 411 11.69 10.06 -4.63
N TRP A 412 10.36 10.00 -4.60
CA TRP A 412 9.64 8.85 -4.04
C TRP A 412 9.94 7.56 -4.81
N ARG A 413 10.00 7.59 -6.15
CA ARG A 413 10.36 6.39 -6.95
C ARG A 413 11.80 5.96 -6.74
N LEU A 414 12.75 6.88 -6.57
CA LEU A 414 14.14 6.52 -6.24
C LEU A 414 14.23 5.77 -4.91
N ARG A 415 13.50 6.25 -3.89
CA ARG A 415 13.38 5.58 -2.59
C ARG A 415 12.72 4.22 -2.70
N ASP A 416 11.72 4.08 -3.56
CA ASP A 416 11.07 2.79 -3.81
C ASP A 416 12.04 1.77 -4.41
N ILE A 417 12.89 2.20 -5.36
CA ILE A 417 13.99 1.36 -5.88
C ILE A 417 14.95 0.96 -4.76
N ALA A 418 15.37 1.91 -3.90
CA ALA A 418 16.25 1.63 -2.76
C ALA A 418 15.66 0.59 -1.80
N ARG A 419 14.38 0.76 -1.43
CA ARG A 419 13.63 -0.16 -0.57
C ARG A 419 13.49 -1.55 -1.16
N ASN A 420 13.19 -1.62 -2.46
CA ASN A 420 13.08 -2.86 -3.19
C ASN A 420 14.43 -3.61 -3.24
N MET A 421 15.52 -2.89 -3.52
CA MET A 421 16.87 -3.43 -3.44
C MET A 421 17.20 -3.95 -2.04
N ALA A 422 16.92 -3.15 -1.00
CA ALA A 422 17.18 -3.54 0.39
C ALA A 422 16.40 -4.81 0.80
N LEU A 423 15.14 -4.93 0.37
CA LEU A 423 14.30 -6.11 0.62
C LEU A 423 14.92 -7.39 0.06
N HIS A 424 15.45 -7.33 -1.16
CA HIS A 424 16.01 -8.49 -1.86
C HIS A 424 17.46 -8.79 -1.49
N CYS A 425 18.24 -7.79 -1.05
CA CYS A 425 19.61 -7.99 -0.58
C CYS A 425 19.70 -8.94 0.62
N VAL A 426 18.62 -9.09 1.41
CA VAL A 426 18.58 -10.03 2.54
C VAL A 426 18.75 -11.49 2.09
N ALA A 427 18.39 -11.81 0.84
CA ALA A 427 18.51 -13.16 0.28
C ALA A 427 19.85 -13.40 -0.44
N LEU A 428 20.67 -12.37 -0.64
CA LEU A 428 22.00 -12.47 -1.25
C LEU A 428 23.04 -12.90 -0.21
N ASP A 429 24.21 -13.33 -0.67
CA ASP A 429 25.34 -13.51 0.24
C ASP A 429 25.81 -12.16 0.82
N GLN A 430 26.56 -12.23 1.92
CA GLN A 430 26.96 -11.04 2.67
C GLN A 430 27.89 -10.11 1.86
N GLN A 431 28.65 -10.64 0.90
CA GLN A 431 29.58 -9.85 0.10
C GLN A 431 28.81 -9.04 -0.95
N GLU A 432 27.91 -9.67 -1.69
CA GLU A 432 27.04 -8.99 -2.67
C GLU A 432 26.09 -7.99 -1.99
N ALA A 433 25.48 -8.38 -0.86
CA ALA A 433 24.59 -7.51 -0.12
C ALA A 433 25.31 -6.23 0.36
N LYS A 434 26.58 -6.35 0.79
CA LYS A 434 27.43 -5.20 1.15
C LYS A 434 27.83 -4.37 -0.06
N LEU A 435 28.16 -5.03 -1.17
CA LEU A 435 28.55 -4.39 -2.42
C LEU A 435 27.46 -3.46 -2.97
N LEU A 436 26.17 -3.83 -2.80
CA LEU A 436 25.03 -3.04 -3.26
C LEU A 436 24.61 -1.90 -2.31
N GLN A 437 25.08 -1.87 -1.05
CA GLN A 437 24.68 -0.84 -0.07
C GLN A 437 24.93 0.61 -0.51
N PRO A 438 26.07 0.96 -1.15
CA PRO A 438 26.31 2.33 -1.59
C PRO A 438 25.25 2.83 -2.59
N LEU A 439 24.79 1.95 -3.49
CA LEU A 439 23.73 2.29 -4.44
C LEU A 439 22.37 2.45 -3.74
N ILE A 440 22.06 1.58 -2.77
CA ILE A 440 20.83 1.69 -1.94
C ILE A 440 20.82 3.03 -1.18
N ALA A 441 21.94 3.39 -0.54
CA ALA A 441 22.06 4.65 0.19
C ALA A 441 21.85 5.86 -0.72
N LEU A 442 22.52 5.89 -1.87
CA LEU A 442 22.41 6.98 -2.84
C LEU A 442 20.98 7.16 -3.37
N LEU A 443 20.27 6.06 -3.63
CA LEU A 443 18.88 6.08 -4.08
C LEU A 443 17.90 6.51 -2.98
N ASP A 444 18.19 6.20 -1.71
CA ASP A 444 17.29 6.49 -0.60
C ASP A 444 17.31 7.96 -0.17
N GLU A 445 18.48 8.61 -0.12
CA GLU A 445 18.69 10.00 0.36
C GLU A 445 17.48 10.94 0.06
#